data_AF-A0A7X4XPQ7-F1
#
_entry.id   AF-A0A7X4XPQ7-F1
#
_cell.length_a   1.000
_cell.length_b   1.000
_cell.length_c   1.000
_cell.angle_alpha   90.00
_cell.angle_beta   90.00
_cell.angle_gamma   90.00
#
_symmetry.space_group_name_H-M   'P 1'
#
loop_
_entity.id
_entity.type
_entity.pdbx_description
1 polymer ?
#
loop_
_entity_poly.entity_id
_entity_poly.type
_entity_poly.pdbx_seq_one_letter_code
_entity_poly.pdbx_strand_id
1 'polypeptide(L)'
;MSNDSVHLVGVEQELKIDKSLIIDWLQRLHDAQVGHYITSEALYKRADISGYALIISSTIVTAMLFLETEGKAKMFLIVMSIIAAALSGVVSFGRFAEKAEQHRAAASSYGKLRRQLEKLSRTTDKLSFSDIDAKLKVLRIEWEYVSQNAPLTPRSAIEQVKTTKK
;
A
#
# COMPACT_ATOMS: atom_id res chain seq x y z
N MET A 1 35.18 -21.64 37.92
CA MET A 1 34.74 -20.28 37.56
C MET A 1 34.81 -20.01 36.04
N SER A 2 34.63 -21.02 35.17
CA SER A 2 34.80 -20.88 33.70
C SER A 2 33.52 -21.04 32.89
N ASN A 3 32.39 -21.39 33.52
CA ASN A 3 31.13 -21.73 32.82
C ASN A 3 30.22 -20.51 32.60
N ASP A 4 30.28 -19.51 33.48
CA ASP A 4 29.42 -18.31 33.38
C ASP A 4 29.83 -17.40 32.21
N SER A 5 31.12 -17.30 31.90
CA SER A 5 31.62 -16.47 30.79
C SER A 5 31.16 -16.96 29.42
N VAL A 6 31.05 -18.27 29.22
CA VAL A 6 30.59 -18.85 27.95
C VAL A 6 29.09 -18.61 27.74
N HIS A 7 28.29 -18.74 28.80
CA HIS A 7 26.85 -18.51 28.76
C HIS A 7 26.52 -17.02 28.52
N LEU A 8 27.28 -16.10 29.13
CA LEU A 8 27.10 -14.65 28.93
C LEU A 8 27.42 -14.22 27.48
N VAL A 9 28.48 -14.77 26.88
CA VAL A 9 28.84 -14.50 25.49
C VAL A 9 27.77 -15.02 24.51
N GLY A 10 27.19 -16.19 24.78
CA GLY A 10 26.09 -16.74 23.97
C GLY A 10 24.85 -15.85 24.00
N VAL A 11 24.44 -15.41 25.19
CA VAL A 11 23.29 -14.51 25.38
C VAL A 11 23.52 -13.14 24.73
N GLU A 12 24.72 -12.56 24.86
CA GLU A 12 25.05 -11.29 24.21
C GLU A 12 25.04 -11.37 22.68
N GLN A 13 25.49 -12.49 22.12
CA GLN A 13 25.48 -12.73 20.68
C GLN A 13 24.05 -12.89 20.15
N GLU A 14 23.22 -13.67 20.84
CA GLU A 14 21.80 -13.85 20.51
C GLU A 14 21.02 -12.52 20.55
N LEU A 15 21.24 -11.70 21.60
CA LEU A 15 20.60 -10.40 21.74
C LEU A 15 20.99 -9.41 20.62
N LYS A 16 22.25 -9.48 20.15
CA LYS A 16 22.74 -8.67 19.02
C LYS A 16 22.08 -9.09 17.71
N ILE A 17 21.93 -10.40 17.47
CA ILE A 17 21.25 -10.93 16.28
C ILE A 17 19.80 -10.44 16.24
N ASP A 18 19.07 -10.54 17.36
CA ASP A 18 17.69 -10.07 17.45
C ASP A 18 17.55 -8.56 17.20
N LYS A 19 18.43 -7.74 17.77
CA LYS A 19 18.43 -6.29 17.52
C LYS A 19 18.66 -5.97 16.04
N SER A 20 19.58 -6.68 15.37
CA SER A 20 19.82 -6.48 13.93
C SER A 20 18.62 -6.91 13.07
N LEU A 21 17.98 -8.03 13.44
CA LEU A 21 16.80 -8.55 12.75
C LEU A 21 15.61 -7.59 12.87
N ILE A 22 15.37 -7.07 14.08
CA ILE A 22 14.30 -6.11 14.36
C ILE A 22 14.48 -4.83 13.52
N ILE A 23 15.70 -4.29 13.42
CA ILE A 23 15.98 -3.09 12.62
C ILE A 23 15.69 -3.34 11.13
N ASP A 24 16.16 -4.47 10.59
CA ASP A 24 15.91 -4.83 9.20
C ASP A 24 14.42 -5.04 8.91
N TRP A 25 13.70 -5.70 9.81
CA TRP A 25 12.26 -5.92 9.68
C TRP A 25 11.47 -4.62 9.76
N LEU A 26 11.85 -3.70 10.66
CA LEU A 26 11.26 -2.37 10.75
C LEU A 26 11.38 -1.61 9.43
N GLN A 27 12.57 -1.67 8.81
CA GLN A 27 12.80 -1.02 7.53
C GLN A 27 11.95 -1.63 6.42
N ARG A 28 11.89 -2.97 6.34
CA ARG A 28 11.09 -3.68 5.33
C ARG A 28 9.60 -3.42 5.48
N LEU A 29 9.08 -3.43 6.72
CA LEU A 29 7.68 -3.12 7.01
C LEU A 29 7.34 -1.66 6.68
N HIS A 30 8.26 -0.73 6.97
CA HIS A 30 8.12 0.67 6.56
C HIS A 30 8.06 0.80 5.02
N ASP A 31 8.98 0.17 4.30
CA ASP A 31 9.05 0.26 2.85
C ASP A 31 7.80 -0.32 2.19
N ALA A 32 7.30 -1.45 2.70
CA ALA A 32 6.03 -2.04 2.26
C ALA A 32 4.85 -1.10 2.55
N GLN A 33 4.75 -0.57 3.78
CA GLN A 33 3.70 0.38 4.16
C GLN A 33 3.66 1.58 3.20
N VAL A 34 4.80 2.25 2.99
CA VAL A 34 4.90 3.44 2.14
C VAL A 34 4.59 3.11 0.68
N GLY A 35 5.14 2.01 0.15
CA GLY A 35 4.89 1.59 -1.23
C GLY A 35 3.41 1.34 -1.51
N HIS A 36 2.68 0.75 -0.57
CA HIS A 36 1.24 0.58 -0.67
C HIS A 36 0.46 1.91 -0.57
N TYR A 37 0.85 2.84 0.30
CA TYR A 37 0.21 4.17 0.35
C TYR A 37 0.39 4.96 -0.94
N ILE A 38 1.61 5.03 -1.46
CA ILE A 38 1.91 5.70 -2.74
C ILE A 38 1.07 5.12 -3.87
N THR A 39 0.97 3.79 -3.95
CA THR A 39 0.18 3.11 -4.98
C THR A 39 -1.31 3.41 -4.82
N SER A 40 -1.82 3.42 -3.58
CA SER A 40 -3.19 3.80 -3.26
C SER A 40 -3.52 5.22 -3.75
N GLU A 41 -2.69 6.20 -3.41
CA GLU A 41 -2.90 7.60 -3.81
C GLU A 41 -2.89 7.77 -5.34
N ALA A 42 -1.95 7.12 -6.02
CA ALA A 42 -1.87 7.16 -7.48
C ALA A 42 -3.13 6.55 -8.14
N LEU A 43 -3.68 5.48 -7.58
CA LEU A 43 -4.90 4.85 -8.07
C LEU A 43 -6.15 5.69 -7.78
N TYR A 44 -6.26 6.30 -6.60
CA TYR A 44 -7.34 7.26 -6.31
C TYR A 44 -7.32 8.43 -7.27
N LYS A 45 -6.15 9.03 -7.52
CA LYS A 45 -6.03 10.12 -8.48
C LYS A 45 -6.51 9.73 -9.88
N ARG A 46 -6.21 8.50 -10.33
CA ARG A 46 -6.74 7.97 -11.61
C ARG A 46 -8.25 7.75 -11.56
N ALA A 47 -8.78 7.24 -10.44
CA ALA A 47 -10.22 7.08 -10.24
C ALA A 47 -10.94 8.43 -10.32
N ASP A 48 -10.45 9.44 -9.60
CA ASP A 48 -11.06 10.77 -9.55
C ASP A 48 -11.02 11.46 -10.92
N ILE A 49 -9.87 11.46 -11.60
CA ILE A 49 -9.74 12.09 -12.93
C ILE A 49 -10.68 11.42 -13.94
N SER A 50 -10.71 10.08 -13.99
CA SER A 50 -11.59 9.35 -14.92
C SER A 50 -13.07 9.51 -14.57
N GLY A 51 -13.41 9.52 -13.28
CA GLY A 51 -14.77 9.76 -12.79
C GLY A 51 -15.27 11.16 -13.12
N TYR A 52 -14.48 12.20 -12.85
CA TYR A 52 -14.84 13.58 -13.18
C TYR A 52 -14.98 13.79 -14.69
N ALA A 53 -14.06 13.24 -15.49
CA ALA A 53 -14.15 13.30 -16.95
C ALA A 53 -15.45 12.63 -17.46
N LEU A 54 -15.82 11.49 -16.89
CA LEU A 54 -17.06 10.81 -17.21
C LEU A 54 -18.29 11.65 -16.85
N ILE A 55 -18.34 12.22 -15.64
CA ILE A 55 -19.46 13.06 -15.18
C ILE A 55 -19.64 14.29 -16.08
N ILE A 56 -18.56 14.98 -16.40
CA ILE A 56 -18.62 16.18 -17.25
C ILE A 56 -19.09 15.81 -18.66
N SER A 57 -18.47 14.78 -19.26
CA SER A 57 -18.83 14.35 -20.63
C SER A 57 -20.27 13.85 -20.72
N SER A 58 -20.74 13.05 -19.77
CA SER A 58 -22.12 12.55 -19.77
C SER A 58 -23.12 13.68 -19.56
N THR A 59 -22.83 14.64 -18.68
CA THR A 59 -23.69 15.79 -18.42
C THR A 59 -23.83 16.68 -19.67
N ILE A 60 -22.73 16.93 -20.38
CA ILE A 60 -22.75 17.67 -21.66
C ILE A 60 -23.60 16.93 -22.69
N VAL A 61 -23.38 15.62 -22.86
CA VAL A 61 -24.15 14.79 -23.79
C VAL A 61 -25.64 14.83 -23.45
N THR A 62 -26.00 14.61 -22.19
CA THR A 62 -27.39 14.63 -21.74
C THR A 62 -28.05 15.99 -21.95
N ALA A 63 -27.37 17.10 -21.65
CA ALA A 63 -27.91 18.44 -21.87
C ALA A 63 -28.15 18.73 -23.36
N MET A 64 -27.20 18.34 -24.22
CA MET A 64 -27.29 18.56 -25.66
C MET A 64 -28.38 17.72 -26.35
N LEU A 65 -28.81 16.59 -25.74
CA LEU A 65 -29.95 15.81 -26.26
C LEU A 65 -31.27 16.58 -26.22
N PHE A 66 -31.41 17.56 -25.32
CA PHE A 66 -32.60 18.41 -25.22
C PHE A 66 -32.52 19.67 -26.10
N LEU A 67 -31.37 19.91 -26.73
CA LEU A 67 -31.18 21.02 -27.66
C LEU A 67 -31.39 20.53 -29.09
N GLU A 68 -32.15 21.28 -29.89
CA GLU A 68 -32.21 21.04 -31.33
C GLU A 68 -30.84 21.38 -31.95
N THR A 69 -30.03 20.34 -32.16
CA THR A 69 -28.64 20.48 -32.63
C THR A 69 -28.50 20.03 -34.08
N GLU A 70 -27.88 20.89 -34.91
CA GLU A 70 -27.61 20.61 -36.32
C GLU A 70 -26.13 20.81 -36.69
N GLY A 71 -25.75 20.32 -37.86
CA GLY A 71 -24.41 20.51 -38.43
C GLY A 71 -23.28 20.08 -37.49
N LYS A 72 -22.35 21.01 -37.24
CA LYS A 72 -21.16 20.77 -36.39
C LYS A 72 -21.52 20.43 -34.94
N ALA A 73 -22.60 21.00 -34.39
CA ALA A 73 -23.02 20.73 -33.02
C ALA A 73 -23.51 19.29 -32.86
N LYS A 74 -24.24 18.77 -33.86
CA LYS A 74 -24.67 17.36 -33.90
C LYS A 74 -23.48 16.41 -34.02
N MET A 75 -22.48 16.75 -34.83
CA MET A 75 -21.26 15.94 -34.95
C MET A 75 -20.46 15.91 -33.64
N PHE A 76 -20.33 17.05 -32.97
CA PHE A 76 -19.71 17.14 -31.64
C PHE A 76 -20.43 16.27 -30.61
N LEU A 77 -21.76 16.30 -30.57
CA LEU A 77 -22.57 15.45 -29.69
C LEU A 77 -22.28 13.95 -29.89
N ILE A 78 -22.18 13.50 -31.15
CA ILE A 78 -21.87 12.09 -31.47
C ILE A 78 -20.49 11.70 -30.93
N VAL A 79 -19.48 12.53 -31.18
CA VAL A 79 -18.11 12.28 -30.70
C VAL A 79 -18.07 12.27 -29.17
N MET A 80 -18.70 13.24 -28.52
CA MET A 80 -18.77 13.30 -27.07
C MET A 80 -19.51 12.09 -26.45
N SER A 81 -20.54 11.59 -27.12
CA SER A 81 -21.27 10.38 -26.68
C SER A 81 -20.37 9.14 -26.73
N ILE A 82 -19.56 9.00 -27.78
CA ILE A 82 -18.59 7.90 -27.89
C ILE A 82 -17.53 8.00 -26.79
N ILE A 83 -17.01 9.20 -26.53
CA ILE A 83 -16.03 9.43 -25.46
C ILE A 83 -16.62 9.12 -24.08
N ALA A 84 -17.84 9.58 -23.79
CA ALA A 84 -18.53 9.32 -22.54
C ALA A 84 -18.77 7.81 -22.33
N ALA A 85 -19.21 7.09 -23.37
CA ALA A 85 -19.39 5.65 -23.32
C ALA A 85 -18.06 4.90 -23.08
N ALA A 86 -16.99 5.31 -23.77
CA ALA A 86 -15.66 4.74 -23.57
C ALA A 86 -15.14 4.99 -22.14
N LEU A 87 -15.28 6.21 -21.62
CA LEU A 87 -14.92 6.57 -20.24
C LEU A 87 -15.73 5.75 -19.23
N SER A 88 -17.01 5.50 -19.48
CA SER A 88 -17.84 4.64 -18.63
C SER A 88 -17.24 3.23 -18.54
N GLY A 89 -16.85 2.64 -19.67
CA GLY A 89 -16.13 1.37 -19.69
C GLY A 89 -14.81 1.40 -18.90
N VAL A 90 -14.00 2.45 -19.08
CA VAL A 90 -12.72 2.61 -18.37
C VAL A 90 -12.94 2.69 -16.85
N VAL A 91 -13.93 3.45 -16.38
CA VAL A 91 -14.24 3.58 -14.95
C VAL A 91 -14.75 2.24 -14.39
N SER A 92 -15.68 1.59 -15.09
CA SER A 92 -16.30 0.33 -14.65
C SER A 92 -15.31 -0.85 -14.60
N PHE A 93 -14.48 -1.03 -15.63
CA PHE A 93 -13.52 -2.13 -15.67
C PHE A 93 -12.21 -1.80 -14.95
N GLY A 94 -11.81 -0.53 -14.91
CA GLY A 94 -10.58 -0.09 -14.27
C GLY A 94 -10.58 -0.35 -12.76
N ARG A 95 -11.73 -0.15 -12.10
CA ARG A 95 -11.95 -0.34 -10.65
C ARG A 95 -10.84 0.30 -9.81
N PHE A 96 -10.39 1.50 -10.24
CA PHE A 96 -9.21 2.14 -9.67
C PHE A 96 -9.38 2.48 -8.19
N ALA A 97 -10.55 2.98 -7.77
CA ALA A 97 -10.84 3.32 -6.37
C ALA A 97 -10.83 2.08 -5.46
N GLU A 98 -11.35 0.94 -5.93
CA GLU A 98 -11.33 -0.30 -5.15
C GLU A 98 -9.92 -0.86 -5.02
N LYS A 99 -9.14 -0.87 -6.11
CA LYS A 99 -7.73 -1.26 -6.06
C LYS A 99 -6.95 -0.33 -5.13
N ALA A 100 -7.23 0.97 -5.16
CA ALA A 100 -6.64 1.94 -4.24
C ALA A 100 -6.93 1.56 -2.79
N GLU A 101 -8.19 1.27 -2.47
CA GLU A 101 -8.61 0.85 -1.12
C GLU A 101 -7.92 -0.46 -0.68
N GLN A 102 -7.76 -1.44 -1.57
CA GLN A 102 -7.00 -2.67 -1.29
C GLN A 102 -5.54 -2.36 -0.91
N HIS A 103 -4.88 -1.45 -1.63
CA HIS A 103 -3.54 -1.00 -1.27
C HIS A 103 -3.54 -0.22 0.05
N ARG A 104 -4.52 0.65 0.31
CA ARG A 104 -4.65 1.39 1.57
C ARG A 104 -4.82 0.47 2.77
N ALA A 105 -5.65 -0.57 2.62
CA ALA A 105 -5.87 -1.59 3.64
C ALA A 105 -4.58 -2.38 3.93
N ALA A 106 -3.87 -2.82 2.88
CA ALA A 106 -2.57 -3.48 3.03
C ALA A 106 -1.54 -2.57 3.73
N ALA A 107 -1.46 -1.29 3.35
CA ALA A 107 -0.59 -0.32 4.01
C ALA A 107 -0.89 -0.19 5.51
N SER A 108 -2.18 -0.14 5.88
CA SER A 108 -2.63 -0.11 7.28
C SER A 108 -2.18 -1.35 8.06
N SER A 109 -2.32 -2.54 7.46
CA SER A 109 -1.88 -3.81 8.03
C SER A 109 -0.36 -3.84 8.26
N TYR A 110 0.44 -3.41 7.28
CA TYR A 110 1.89 -3.26 7.47
C TYR A 110 2.24 -2.24 8.54
N GLY A 111 1.51 -1.13 8.62
CA GLY A 111 1.69 -0.13 9.68
C GLY A 111 1.38 -0.67 11.08
N LYS A 112 0.40 -1.58 11.21
CA LYS A 112 0.12 -2.28 12.48
C LYS A 112 1.30 -3.17 12.90
N LEU A 113 1.80 -4.00 11.99
CA LEU A 113 2.96 -4.86 12.22
C LEU A 113 4.19 -4.04 12.62
N ARG A 114 4.44 -2.93 11.91
CA ARG A 114 5.54 -2.01 12.21
C ARG A 114 5.45 -1.47 13.63
N ARG A 115 4.28 -0.98 14.06
CA ARG A 115 4.07 -0.49 15.44
C ARG A 115 4.21 -1.58 16.50
N GLN A 116 3.77 -2.81 16.22
CA GLN A 116 3.98 -3.95 17.11
C GLN A 116 5.47 -4.26 17.27
N LEU A 117 6.23 -4.23 16.17
CA LEU A 117 7.67 -4.45 16.17
C LEU A 117 8.45 -3.30 16.84
N GLU A 118 8.03 -2.03 16.66
CA GLU A 118 8.58 -0.86 17.38
C GLU A 118 8.35 -0.97 18.88
N LYS A 119 7.17 -1.46 19.30
CA LYS A 119 6.89 -1.71 20.70
C LYS A 119 7.81 -2.80 21.24
N LEU A 120 7.99 -3.90 20.48
CA LEU A 120 8.90 -4.98 20.85
C LEU A 120 10.33 -4.47 21.03
N SER A 121 10.84 -3.69 20.07
CA SER A 121 12.20 -3.15 20.07
C SER A 121 12.50 -2.25 21.27
N ARG A 122 11.48 -1.56 21.81
CA ARG A 122 11.59 -0.72 23.02
C ARG A 122 11.45 -1.51 24.32
N THR A 123 11.03 -2.76 24.26
CA THR A 123 10.83 -3.63 25.43
C THR A 123 11.82 -4.78 25.52
N THR A 124 12.72 -4.93 24.54
CA THR A 124 13.70 -6.02 24.46
C THR A 124 14.54 -6.15 25.72
N ASP A 125 15.00 -5.03 26.32
CA ASP A 125 15.86 -5.08 27.52
C ASP A 125 15.11 -5.53 28.80
N LYS A 126 13.78 -5.67 28.74
CA LYS A 126 12.92 -6.10 29.86
C LYS A 126 12.37 -7.52 29.67
N LEU A 127 12.68 -8.17 28.57
CA LEU A 127 12.12 -9.47 28.19
C LEU A 127 13.22 -10.53 28.17
N SER A 128 12.86 -11.78 28.45
CA SER A 128 13.77 -12.90 28.22
C SER A 128 13.95 -13.15 26.72
N PHE A 129 15.06 -13.78 26.33
CA PHE A 129 15.29 -14.18 24.94
C PHE A 129 14.15 -15.05 24.40
N SER A 130 13.65 -16.00 25.20
CA SER A 130 12.51 -16.85 24.84
C SER A 130 11.24 -16.06 24.55
N ASP A 131 10.99 -14.97 25.28
CA ASP A 131 9.81 -14.12 25.06
C ASP A 131 9.94 -13.30 23.77
N ILE A 132 11.15 -12.85 23.45
CA ILE A 132 11.46 -12.09 22.24
C ILE A 132 11.27 -12.99 21.02
N ASP A 133 11.87 -14.18 21.02
CA ASP A 133 11.74 -15.16 19.92
C ASP A 133 10.28 -15.56 19.69
N ALA A 134 9.51 -15.82 20.75
CA ALA A 134 8.09 -16.13 20.65
C ALA A 134 7.29 -14.98 20.00
N LYS A 135 7.56 -13.72 20.38
CA LYS A 135 6.89 -12.55 19.79
C LYS A 135 7.30 -12.32 18.34
N LEU A 136 8.57 -12.53 17.99
CA LEU A 136 9.07 -12.43 16.61
C LEU A 136 8.46 -13.51 15.72
N LYS A 137 8.30 -14.73 16.21
CA LYS A 137 7.60 -15.82 15.49
C LYS A 137 6.15 -15.45 15.19
N VAL A 138 5.42 -14.89 16.15
CA VAL A 138 4.04 -14.42 15.93
C VAL A 138 4.01 -13.30 14.88
N LEU A 139 4.88 -12.30 15.00
CA LEU A 139 4.98 -11.21 14.03
C LEU A 139 5.30 -11.70 12.61
N ARG A 140 6.16 -12.70 12.48
CA ARG A 140 6.48 -13.32 11.19
C ARG A 140 5.25 -13.95 10.56
N ILE A 141 4.48 -14.72 11.33
CA ILE A 141 3.26 -15.38 10.84
C ILE A 141 2.22 -14.33 10.43
N GLU A 142 2.02 -13.28 11.23
CA GLU A 142 1.12 -12.18 10.86
C GLU A 142 1.60 -11.45 9.60
N TRP A 143 2.91 -11.24 9.45
CA TRP A 143 3.50 -10.65 8.24
C TRP A 143 3.27 -11.54 7.02
N GLU A 144 3.57 -12.85 7.10
CA GLU A 144 3.31 -13.79 6.01
C GLU A 144 1.84 -13.75 5.57
N TYR A 145 0.91 -13.72 6.53
CA TYR A 145 -0.51 -13.58 6.26
C TYR A 145 -0.84 -12.25 5.55
N VAL A 146 -0.33 -11.12 6.03
CA VAL A 146 -0.53 -9.82 5.38
C VAL A 146 0.05 -9.82 3.96
N SER A 147 1.23 -10.41 3.77
CA SER A 147 1.90 -10.47 2.48
C SER A 147 1.17 -11.35 1.47
N GLN A 148 0.56 -12.46 1.91
CA GLN A 148 -0.23 -13.34 1.04
C GLN A 148 -1.53 -12.68 0.56
N ASN A 149 -2.11 -11.79 1.37
CA ASN A 149 -3.36 -11.10 1.06
C ASN A 149 -3.17 -9.70 0.45
N ALA A 150 -1.93 -9.20 0.40
CA ALA A 150 -1.63 -7.88 -0.14
C ALA A 150 -1.69 -7.90 -1.69
N PRO A 151 -2.26 -6.86 -2.33
CA PRO A 151 -2.20 -6.72 -3.77
C PRO A 151 -0.75 -6.50 -4.24
N LEU A 152 -0.43 -6.98 -5.45
CA LEU A 152 0.91 -6.84 -6.01
C LEU A 152 1.29 -5.36 -6.18
N THR A 153 2.41 -4.96 -5.58
CA THR A 153 2.94 -3.60 -5.71
C THR A 153 3.68 -3.44 -7.05
N PRO A 154 3.35 -2.42 -7.87
CA PRO A 154 4.06 -2.19 -9.13
C PRO A 154 5.52 -1.77 -8.90
N ARG A 155 6.41 -2.14 -9.82
CA ARG A 155 7.86 -1.82 -9.73
C ARG A 155 8.14 -0.32 -9.57
N SER A 156 7.34 0.54 -10.19
CA SER A 156 7.46 2.00 -10.08
C SER A 156 7.31 2.51 -8.64
N ALA A 157 6.50 1.84 -7.81
CA ALA A 157 6.36 2.22 -6.40
C ALA A 157 7.59 1.80 -5.57
N ILE A 158 8.24 0.69 -5.93
CA ILE A 158 9.49 0.24 -5.27
C ILE A 158 10.61 1.24 -5.51
N GLU A 159 10.71 1.82 -6.71
CA GLU A 159 11.69 2.85 -7.03
C GLU A 159 11.44 4.15 -6.28
N GLN A 160 10.17 4.56 -6.15
CA GLN A 160 9.80 5.77 -5.40
C GLN A 160 10.12 5.68 -3.90
N VAL A 161 9.91 4.50 -3.29
CA VAL A 161 10.30 4.28 -1.88
C VAL A 161 11.81 4.47 -1.69
N LYS A 162 12.64 4.08 -2.67
CA LYS A 162 14.09 4.30 -2.60
C LYS A 162 14.48 5.77 -2.74
N THR A 163 13.73 6.56 -3.51
CA THR A 163 14.02 7.99 -3.68
C THR A 163 13.58 8.83 -2.48
N THR A 164 12.51 8.46 -1.78
CA THR A 164 12.05 9.15 -0.55
C THR A 164 13.03 8.98 0.63
N LYS A 165 14.01 8.08 0.53
CA LYS A 165 15.06 7.86 1.54
C LYS A 165 16.31 8.76 1.40
N LYS A 166 16.41 9.56 0.33
CA LYS A 166 17.48 10.54 0.15
C LYS A 166 17.05 11.91 0.66
#